data_AF-A0A822G0K0-F1
#
_entry.id   AF-A0A822G0K0-F1
#
_cell.length_a   1.000
_cell.length_b   1.000
_cell.length_c   1.000
_cell.angle_alpha   90.00
_cell.angle_beta   90.00
_cell.angle_gamma   90.00
#
_symmetry.space_group_name_H-M   'P 1'
#
loop_
_entity.id
_entity.type
_entity.pdbx_description
1 polymer ?
#
loop_
_entity_poly.entity_id
_entity_poly.type
_entity_poly.pdbx_seq_one_letter_code
_entity_poly.pdbx_strand_id
1 'polypeptide(L)'
;MLCRIFHRYTSTSAVSRSKSFTYPQRINRSPTAILESLNACVQTDGGNPTYLYMDDPFLIPTSAHEKRQLALSKASGKKAARWIMDRYSYAFFNDVAVPSIPSYFPNYIFDEKEFIEPDETTLYKLMNWNKITKAYEIYKKCLDYKINISDACKYALFDLLCIYNSDNPIEILPPEEDWYRRELNETNQSGRVFEGKEKPIESIFKNHI
;
A
#
# COMPACT_ATOMS: atom_id res chain seq x y z
N MET A 1 -84.94 34.48 44.87
CA MET A 1 -84.26 34.99 43.66
C MET A 1 -83.38 33.88 43.09
N LEU A 2 -83.72 33.37 41.91
CA LEU A 2 -83.04 32.25 41.24
C LEU A 2 -81.72 32.72 40.59
N CYS A 3 -80.57 32.35 41.16
CA CYS A 3 -79.28 32.51 40.49
C CYS A 3 -79.04 31.33 39.54
N ARG A 4 -79.00 31.63 38.23
CA ARG A 4 -78.68 30.67 37.16
C ARG A 4 -77.20 30.36 37.17
N ILE A 5 -76.87 29.08 37.34
CA ILE A 5 -75.51 28.54 37.22
C ILE A 5 -75.18 28.41 35.74
N PHE A 6 -74.31 29.29 35.23
CA PHE A 6 -73.69 29.11 33.92
C PHE A 6 -72.46 28.19 34.08
N HIS A 7 -72.59 26.95 33.64
CA HIS A 7 -71.43 26.07 33.44
C HIS A 7 -70.65 26.58 32.22
N ARG A 8 -69.49 27.19 32.47
CA ARG A 8 -68.49 27.42 31.42
C ARG A 8 -67.83 26.09 31.10
N TYR A 9 -68.12 25.52 29.94
CA TYR A 9 -67.29 24.48 29.35
C TYR A 9 -65.93 25.11 29.01
N THR A 10 -64.88 24.77 29.76
CA THR A 10 -63.50 25.06 29.38
C THR A 10 -63.04 24.04 28.35
N SER A 11 -63.32 24.28 27.08
CA SER A 11 -62.60 23.64 25.98
C SER A 11 -61.24 24.32 25.81
N THR A 12 -60.32 24.00 26.73
CA THR A 12 -58.90 24.33 26.57
C THR A 12 -58.27 23.23 25.72
N SER A 13 -58.37 23.33 24.40
CA SER A 13 -57.50 22.58 23.49
C SER A 13 -56.12 23.21 23.50
N ALA A 14 -55.40 23.02 24.61
CA ALA A 14 -53.96 23.21 24.68
C ALA A 14 -53.31 22.14 23.80
N VAL A 15 -53.19 22.40 22.50
CA VAL A 15 -52.24 21.68 21.66
C VAL A 15 -50.85 22.18 22.05
N SER A 16 -50.35 21.64 23.15
CA SER A 16 -48.92 21.63 23.45
C SER A 16 -48.25 20.81 22.34
N ARG A 17 -47.92 21.47 21.24
CA ARG A 17 -47.05 20.87 20.21
C ARG A 17 -45.65 20.83 20.81
N SER A 18 -45.41 19.84 21.67
CA SER A 18 -44.10 19.43 22.12
C SER A 18 -43.30 19.08 20.87
N LYS A 19 -42.52 20.05 20.37
CA LYS A 19 -41.57 19.79 19.29
C LYS A 19 -40.52 18.86 19.89
N SER A 20 -40.68 17.56 19.64
CA SER A 20 -39.69 16.56 20.02
C SER A 20 -38.40 16.89 19.29
N PHE A 21 -37.35 17.19 20.06
CA PHE A 21 -36.02 17.39 19.52
C PHE A 21 -35.48 16.04 19.06
N THR A 22 -35.28 15.86 17.76
CA THR A 22 -34.68 14.64 17.19
C THR A 22 -33.18 14.85 17.00
N TYR A 23 -32.37 14.00 17.63
CA TYR A 23 -30.93 14.02 17.43
C TYR A 23 -30.58 13.61 16.00
N PRO A 24 -29.66 14.32 15.30
CA PRO A 24 -29.19 13.90 14.00
C PRO A 24 -28.33 12.63 14.13
N GLN A 25 -28.35 11.80 13.09
CA GLN A 25 -27.50 10.61 13.02
C GLN A 25 -26.04 10.99 12.75
N ARG A 26 -25.11 10.27 13.37
CA ARG A 26 -23.67 10.45 13.14
C ARG A 26 -23.34 10.01 11.71
N ILE A 27 -22.66 10.88 10.97
CA ILE A 27 -22.12 10.56 9.65
C ILE A 27 -20.75 9.88 9.85
N ASN A 28 -20.62 8.66 9.34
CA ASN A 28 -19.34 7.95 9.30
C ASN A 28 -18.54 8.42 8.08
N ARG A 29 -17.29 8.83 8.29
CA ARG A 29 -16.39 9.32 7.24
C ARG A 29 -15.13 8.47 7.21
N SER A 30 -14.50 8.34 6.04
CA SER A 30 -13.16 7.77 5.95
C SER A 30 -12.14 8.68 6.65
N PRO A 31 -10.99 8.15 7.11
CA PRO A 31 -9.94 8.95 7.73
C PRO A 31 -9.41 10.09 6.83
N THR A 32 -9.47 9.91 5.51
CA THR A 32 -8.97 10.85 4.49
C THR A 32 -10.06 11.68 3.82
N ALA A 33 -11.34 11.52 4.19
CA ALA A 33 -12.48 12.14 3.50
C ALA A 33 -12.36 13.66 3.35
N ILE A 34 -11.81 14.33 4.37
CA ILE A 34 -11.63 15.79 4.34
C ILE A 34 -10.58 16.17 3.29
N LEU A 35 -9.44 15.47 3.26
CA LEU A 35 -8.37 15.73 2.29
C LEU A 35 -8.86 15.48 0.85
N GLU A 36 -9.62 14.42 0.62
CA GLU A 36 -10.25 14.12 -0.66
C GLU A 36 -11.23 15.22 -1.07
N SER A 37 -12.08 15.67 -0.14
CA SER A 37 -13.03 16.76 -0.41
C SER A 37 -12.32 18.07 -0.74
N LEU A 38 -11.24 18.41 -0.04
CA LEU A 38 -10.45 19.62 -0.31
C LEU A 38 -9.74 19.52 -1.66
N ASN A 39 -9.13 18.39 -1.97
CA ASN A 39 -8.49 18.16 -3.26
C ASN A 39 -9.48 18.28 -4.43
N ALA A 40 -10.71 17.77 -4.25
CA ALA A 40 -11.77 17.89 -5.26
C ALA A 40 -12.30 19.33 -5.43
N CYS A 41 -12.20 20.17 -4.41
CA CYS A 41 -12.62 21.57 -4.48
C CYS A 41 -11.59 22.48 -5.17
N VAL A 42 -10.33 22.07 -5.30
CA VAL A 42 -9.25 22.88 -5.88
C VAL A 42 -8.98 22.44 -7.33
N GLN A 43 -8.80 23.41 -8.23
CA GLN A 43 -8.40 23.16 -9.62
C GLN A 43 -6.88 23.12 -9.75
N THR A 44 -6.37 22.31 -10.69
CA THR A 44 -4.94 22.28 -11.02
C THR A 44 -4.51 23.61 -11.62
N ASP A 45 -3.49 24.25 -11.05
CA ASP A 45 -2.89 25.47 -11.55
C ASP A 45 -1.84 25.17 -12.64
N GLY A 46 -1.96 25.82 -13.79
CA GLY A 46 -0.99 25.66 -14.89
C GLY A 46 0.24 26.56 -14.78
N GLY A 47 0.24 27.52 -13.84
CA GLY A 47 1.28 28.55 -13.73
C GLY A 47 2.49 28.16 -12.89
N ASN A 48 2.36 27.14 -12.03
CA ASN A 48 3.38 26.74 -11.07
C ASN A 48 3.95 25.35 -11.37
N PRO A 49 5.19 25.07 -10.95
CA PRO A 49 5.72 23.72 -10.98
C PRO A 49 4.90 22.78 -10.09
N THR A 50 4.85 21.49 -10.46
CA THR A 50 4.23 20.45 -9.63
C THR A 50 4.90 20.37 -8.26
N TYR A 51 4.11 20.13 -7.19
CA TYR A 51 4.57 19.99 -5.79
C TYR A 51 5.72 18.99 -5.57
N LEU A 52 5.98 18.11 -6.53
CA LEU A 52 7.14 17.21 -6.50
C LEU A 52 8.48 17.96 -6.45
N TYR A 53 8.55 19.12 -7.08
CA TYR A 53 9.74 19.96 -7.23
C TYR A 53 9.74 21.12 -6.24
N MET A 54 10.94 21.63 -5.93
CA MET A 54 11.10 22.79 -5.06
C MET A 54 10.67 24.05 -5.82
N ASP A 55 9.89 24.91 -5.16
CA ASP A 55 9.48 26.21 -5.70
C ASP A 55 10.57 27.27 -5.48
N ASP A 56 11.76 26.99 -6.00
CA ASP A 56 12.93 27.86 -5.95
C ASP A 56 13.41 28.12 -7.39
N PRO A 57 13.65 29.38 -7.82
CA PRO A 57 14.00 29.70 -9.21
C PRO A 57 15.20 28.90 -9.78
N PHE A 58 16.14 28.48 -8.94
CA PHE A 58 17.30 27.70 -9.36
C PHE A 58 17.02 26.19 -9.43
N LEU A 59 16.04 25.69 -8.66
CA LEU A 59 15.71 24.27 -8.56
C LEU A 59 14.46 23.86 -9.37
N ILE A 60 13.74 24.83 -9.93
CA ILE A 60 12.60 24.57 -10.81
C ILE A 60 13.12 24.01 -12.15
N PRO A 61 12.68 22.79 -12.53
CA PRO A 61 13.17 22.18 -13.76
C PRO A 61 12.59 22.88 -15.00
N THR A 62 13.48 23.22 -15.93
CA THR A 62 13.16 23.93 -17.17
C THR A 62 12.75 22.98 -18.30
N SER A 63 13.29 21.75 -18.30
CA SER A 63 13.08 20.76 -19.36
C SER A 63 12.48 19.45 -18.83
N ALA A 64 11.83 18.67 -19.70
CA ALA A 64 11.30 17.35 -19.35
C ALA A 64 12.41 16.36 -18.94
N HIS A 65 13.60 16.49 -19.53
CA HIS A 65 14.77 15.70 -19.16
C HIS A 65 15.21 16.02 -17.73
N GLU A 66 15.30 17.30 -17.39
CA GLU A 66 15.67 17.77 -16.06
C GLU A 66 14.64 17.36 -15.00
N LYS A 67 13.33 17.46 -15.32
CA LYS A 67 12.24 16.91 -14.49
C LYS A 67 12.50 15.45 -14.12
N ARG A 68 12.78 14.62 -15.13
CA ARG A 68 13.09 13.20 -14.95
C ARG A 68 14.35 12.98 -14.11
N GLN A 69 15.42 13.70 -14.44
CA GLN A 69 16.70 13.56 -13.73
C GLN A 69 16.57 13.91 -12.25
N LEU A 70 15.90 15.01 -11.91
CA LEU A 70 15.68 15.43 -10.52
C LEU A 70 14.79 14.42 -9.77
N ALA A 71 13.70 13.96 -10.38
CA ALA A 71 12.81 12.98 -9.77
C ALA A 71 13.51 11.63 -9.51
N LEU A 72 14.27 11.12 -10.48
CA LEU A 72 15.07 9.90 -10.31
C LEU A 72 16.20 10.07 -9.30
N SER A 73 16.85 11.24 -9.25
CA SER A 73 17.89 11.54 -8.26
C SER A 73 17.32 11.53 -6.84
N LYS A 74 16.12 12.10 -6.65
CA LYS A 74 15.38 12.05 -5.37
C LYS A 74 15.02 10.62 -4.98
N ALA A 75 14.53 9.81 -5.92
CA ALA A 75 14.22 8.40 -5.69
C ALA A 75 15.47 7.58 -5.31
N SER A 76 16.57 7.77 -6.04
CA SER A 76 17.86 7.14 -5.75
C SER A 76 18.38 7.50 -4.35
N GLY A 77 18.30 8.78 -3.97
CA GLY A 77 18.65 9.24 -2.62
C GLY A 77 17.81 8.57 -1.53
N LYS A 78 16.48 8.43 -1.73
CA LYS A 78 15.60 7.69 -0.81
C LYS A 78 16.04 6.23 -0.68
N LYS A 79 16.39 5.57 -1.80
CA LYS A 79 16.86 4.18 -1.81
C LYS A 79 18.19 4.01 -1.09
N ALA A 80 19.14 4.90 -1.32
CA ALA A 80 20.42 4.91 -0.63
C ALA A 80 20.24 5.11 0.88
N ALA A 81 19.38 6.05 1.30
CA ALA A 81 19.06 6.26 2.71
C ALA A 81 18.40 5.02 3.35
N ARG A 82 17.48 4.37 2.66
CA ARG A 82 16.87 3.11 3.13
C ARG A 82 17.90 1.99 3.26
N TRP A 83 18.81 1.86 2.30
CA TRP A 83 19.90 0.89 2.41
C TRP A 83 20.81 1.14 3.61
N ILE A 84 21.14 2.41 3.90
CA ILE A 84 21.91 2.79 5.10
C ILE A 84 21.15 2.42 6.38
N MET A 85 19.84 2.72 6.42
CA MET A 85 18.95 2.40 7.54
C MET A 85 18.89 0.90 7.81
N ASP A 86 18.78 0.08 6.76
CA ASP A 86 18.77 -1.38 6.88
C ASP A 86 20.14 -1.92 7.34
N ARG A 87 21.23 -1.35 6.82
CA ARG A 87 22.60 -1.78 7.17
C ARG A 87 22.98 -1.44 8.61
N TYR A 88 22.54 -0.29 9.10
CA TYR A 88 22.88 0.24 10.43
C TYR A 88 21.61 0.39 11.29
N SER A 89 20.78 -0.65 11.33
CA SER A 89 19.49 -0.64 12.04
C SER A 89 19.60 -0.24 13.52
N TYR A 90 20.72 -0.57 14.17
CA TYR A 90 21.02 -0.20 15.55
C TYR A 90 21.13 1.31 15.79
N ALA A 91 21.27 2.14 14.76
CA ALA A 91 21.29 3.59 14.90
C ALA A 91 19.88 4.20 14.88
N PHE A 92 18.86 3.44 14.47
CA PHE A 92 17.49 3.90 14.20
C PHE A 92 16.44 3.28 15.13
N PHE A 93 16.83 2.85 16.34
CA PHE A 93 15.94 2.17 17.30
C PHE A 93 15.01 3.12 18.08
N ASN A 94 15.27 4.42 18.08
CA ASN A 94 14.52 5.36 18.91
C ASN A 94 13.13 5.65 18.31
N ASP A 95 12.08 5.15 18.96
CA ASP A 95 10.69 5.43 18.60
C ASP A 95 10.07 6.46 19.54
N VAL A 96 9.68 7.60 18.98
CA VAL A 96 9.00 8.69 19.69
C VAL A 96 7.51 8.76 19.33
N ALA A 97 7.09 8.04 18.28
CA ALA A 97 5.74 8.15 17.75
C ALA A 97 4.74 7.31 18.54
N VAL A 98 3.57 7.90 18.83
CA VAL A 98 2.42 7.17 19.40
C VAL A 98 1.20 7.45 18.53
N PRO A 99 0.69 6.46 17.77
CA PRO A 99 1.13 5.08 17.68
C PRO A 99 2.47 4.90 16.91
N SER A 100 3.16 3.80 17.20
CA SER A 100 4.37 3.40 16.46
C SER A 100 4.04 3.18 14.98
N ILE A 101 4.96 3.56 14.09
CA ILE A 101 4.76 3.51 12.64
C ILE A 101 5.76 2.51 12.01
N PRO A 102 5.36 1.24 11.77
CA PRO A 102 6.24 0.18 11.29
C PRO A 102 7.00 0.52 9.99
N SER A 103 6.40 1.31 9.10
CA SER A 103 6.98 1.67 7.80
C SER A 103 8.24 2.55 7.89
N TYR A 104 8.51 3.18 9.03
CA TYR A 104 9.72 3.99 9.24
C TYR A 104 10.87 3.21 9.87
N PHE A 105 10.66 1.96 10.24
CA PHE A 105 11.72 1.11 10.77
C PHE A 105 12.52 0.43 9.65
N PRO A 106 13.75 -0.01 9.97
CA PRO A 106 14.54 -0.86 9.08
C PRO A 106 13.80 -2.15 8.70
N ASN A 107 14.06 -2.65 7.50
CA ASN A 107 13.56 -3.94 7.06
C ASN A 107 14.17 -5.07 7.91
N TYR A 108 13.39 -6.13 8.15
CA TYR A 108 13.87 -7.29 8.88
C TYR A 108 14.88 -8.07 8.05
N ILE A 109 16.11 -8.17 8.56
CA ILE A 109 17.15 -9.03 7.98
C ILE A 109 17.01 -10.38 8.68
N PHE A 110 16.65 -11.40 7.91
CA PHE A 110 16.56 -12.77 8.42
C PHE A 110 17.97 -13.34 8.62
N ASP A 111 18.29 -13.69 9.86
CA ASP A 111 19.55 -14.36 10.20
C ASP A 111 19.51 -15.83 9.79
N GLU A 112 20.66 -16.36 9.34
CA GLU A 112 20.78 -17.77 8.95
C GLU A 112 20.47 -18.74 10.09
N LYS A 113 20.62 -18.29 11.34
CA LYS A 113 20.30 -19.07 12.54
C LYS A 113 18.82 -19.38 12.66
N GLU A 114 17.94 -18.46 12.24
CA GLU A 114 16.49 -18.67 12.26
C GLU A 114 16.05 -19.75 11.26
N PHE A 115 16.92 -20.10 10.31
CA PHE A 115 16.67 -21.12 9.30
C PHE A 115 17.22 -22.51 9.68
N ILE A 116 17.86 -22.63 10.86
CA ILE A 116 18.37 -23.90 11.40
C ILE A 116 17.25 -24.68 12.09
N GLU A 117 16.39 -23.98 12.83
CA GLU A 117 15.21 -24.54 13.49
C GLU A 117 13.95 -24.07 12.75
N PRO A 118 13.54 -24.77 11.68
CA PRO A 118 12.43 -24.33 10.86
C PRO A 118 11.11 -24.53 11.61
N ASP A 119 10.29 -23.48 11.67
CA ASP A 119 9.00 -23.47 12.37
C ASP A 119 7.91 -22.86 11.49
N GLU A 120 6.64 -23.18 11.80
CA GLU A 120 5.47 -22.62 11.10
C GLU A 120 5.40 -21.09 11.26
N THR A 121 5.79 -20.56 12.42
CA THR A 121 5.80 -19.10 12.64
C THR A 121 6.82 -18.40 11.74
N THR A 122 7.96 -19.03 11.47
CA THR A 122 9.00 -18.53 10.56
C THR A 122 8.50 -18.49 9.11
N LEU A 123 7.70 -19.48 8.68
CA LEU A 123 7.03 -19.46 7.37
C LEU A 123 6.13 -18.23 7.24
N TYR A 124 5.23 -18.00 8.20
CA TYR A 124 4.33 -16.85 8.15
C TYR A 124 5.07 -15.52 8.14
N LYS A 125 6.17 -15.40 8.92
CA LYS A 125 7.02 -14.21 8.87
C LYS A 125 7.55 -13.98 7.46
N LEU A 126 8.12 -15.00 6.80
CA LEU A 126 8.67 -14.84 5.45
C LEU A 126 7.61 -14.50 4.41
N MET A 127 6.41 -15.08 4.54
CA MET A 127 5.27 -14.76 3.69
C MET A 127 4.85 -13.30 3.85
N ASN A 128 4.75 -12.81 5.09
CA ASN A 128 4.44 -11.40 5.38
C ASN A 128 5.51 -10.43 4.86
N TRP A 129 6.79 -10.85 4.90
CA TRP A 129 7.92 -10.09 4.35
C TRP A 129 8.14 -10.34 2.86
N ASN A 130 7.21 -11.02 2.18
CA ASN A 130 7.25 -11.22 0.74
C ASN A 130 8.52 -11.95 0.24
N LYS A 131 9.11 -12.83 1.07
CA LYS A 131 10.30 -13.64 0.75
C LYS A 131 9.88 -15.08 0.40
N ILE A 132 9.17 -15.23 -0.72
CA ILE A 132 8.51 -16.47 -1.15
C ILE A 132 9.52 -17.59 -1.44
N THR A 133 10.59 -17.28 -2.16
CA THR A 133 11.67 -18.24 -2.47
C THR A 133 12.26 -18.87 -1.20
N LYS A 134 12.60 -18.03 -0.20
CA LYS A 134 13.08 -18.49 1.11
C LYS A 134 12.02 -19.25 1.90
N ALA A 135 10.75 -18.81 1.85
CA ALA A 135 9.66 -19.53 2.51
C ALA A 135 9.52 -20.96 1.96
N TYR A 136 9.66 -21.13 0.64
CA TYR A 136 9.66 -22.44 0.00
C TYR A 136 10.86 -23.31 0.38
N GLU A 137 12.05 -22.73 0.50
CA GLU A 137 13.25 -23.44 0.99
C GLU A 137 13.06 -23.95 2.43
N ILE A 138 12.47 -23.14 3.31
CA ILE A 138 12.19 -23.57 4.70
C ILE A 138 11.10 -24.62 4.72
N TYR A 139 10.05 -24.48 3.90
CA TYR A 139 9.03 -25.50 3.79
C TYR A 139 9.62 -26.88 3.43
N LYS A 140 10.58 -26.93 2.48
CA LYS A 140 11.31 -28.17 2.18
C LYS A 140 12.06 -28.72 3.39
N LYS A 141 12.77 -27.87 4.13
CA LYS A 141 13.46 -28.28 5.37
C LYS A 141 12.47 -28.83 6.40
N CYS A 142 11.31 -28.21 6.58
CA CYS A 142 10.28 -28.73 7.49
C CYS A 142 9.83 -30.15 7.11
N LEU A 143 9.71 -30.44 5.80
CA LEU A 143 9.39 -31.79 5.32
C LEU A 143 10.51 -32.78 5.66
N ASP A 144 11.78 -32.38 5.49
CA ASP A 144 12.94 -33.21 5.81
C ASP A 144 13.01 -33.56 7.30
N TYR A 145 12.74 -32.58 8.17
CA TYR A 145 12.66 -32.76 9.62
C TYR A 145 11.35 -33.37 10.13
N LYS A 146 10.40 -33.67 9.22
CA LYS A 146 9.06 -34.22 9.52
C LYS A 146 8.26 -33.36 10.51
N ILE A 147 8.41 -32.04 10.42
CA ILE A 147 7.65 -31.09 11.23
C ILE A 147 6.23 -30.99 10.66
N ASN A 148 5.23 -31.09 11.53
CA ASN A 148 3.84 -31.00 11.12
C ASN A 148 3.46 -29.52 10.90
N ILE A 149 3.13 -29.15 9.67
CA ILE A 149 2.68 -27.80 9.30
C ILE A 149 1.18 -27.84 9.06
N SER A 150 0.46 -26.85 9.61
CA SER A 150 -0.97 -26.64 9.35
C SER A 150 -1.31 -26.51 7.86
N ASP A 151 -2.43 -27.09 7.44
CA ASP A 151 -2.88 -27.01 6.06
C ASP A 151 -3.20 -25.56 5.64
N ALA A 152 -3.64 -24.72 6.58
CA ALA A 152 -3.85 -23.29 6.33
C ALA A 152 -2.57 -22.59 5.87
N CYS A 153 -1.43 -22.92 6.50
CA CYS A 153 -0.12 -22.37 6.13
C CYS A 153 0.30 -22.84 4.73
N LYS A 154 0.07 -24.13 4.42
CA LYS A 154 0.37 -24.71 3.09
C LYS A 154 -0.44 -24.05 1.99
N TYR A 155 -1.74 -23.86 2.19
CA TYR A 155 -2.59 -23.20 1.20
C TYR A 155 -2.18 -21.75 0.98
N ALA A 156 -1.91 -21.01 2.05
CA ALA A 156 -1.46 -19.62 1.92
C ALA A 156 -0.10 -19.51 1.20
N LEU A 157 0.85 -20.43 1.46
CA LEU A 157 2.12 -20.48 0.71
C LEU A 157 1.90 -20.83 -0.77
N PHE A 158 1.01 -21.78 -1.04
CA PHE A 158 0.67 -22.19 -2.40
C PHE A 158 0.04 -21.05 -3.19
N ASP A 159 -0.91 -20.31 -2.61
CA ASP A 159 -1.55 -19.16 -3.24
C ASP A 159 -0.50 -18.10 -3.64
N LEU A 160 0.45 -17.78 -2.74
CA LEU A 160 1.53 -16.84 -3.05
C LEU A 160 2.44 -17.36 -4.18
N LEU A 161 2.81 -18.64 -4.17
CA LEU A 161 3.61 -19.23 -5.24
C LEU A 161 2.90 -19.16 -6.60
N CYS A 162 1.59 -19.38 -6.62
CA CYS A 162 0.77 -19.25 -7.83
C CYS A 162 0.69 -17.81 -8.33
N ILE A 163 0.46 -16.84 -7.43
CA ILE A 163 0.34 -15.42 -7.78
C ILE A 163 1.66 -14.87 -8.34
N TYR A 164 2.77 -15.18 -7.69
CA TYR A 164 4.08 -14.64 -8.04
C TYR A 164 4.90 -15.55 -8.96
N ASN A 165 4.29 -16.63 -9.48
CA ASN A 165 4.92 -17.59 -10.36
C ASN A 165 6.25 -18.14 -9.80
N SER A 166 6.27 -18.47 -8.51
CA SER A 166 7.44 -18.94 -7.75
C SER A 166 8.62 -17.97 -7.60
N ASP A 167 8.46 -16.71 -8.01
CA ASP A 167 9.45 -15.67 -7.77
C ASP A 167 9.08 -14.79 -6.57
N ASN A 168 10.06 -14.06 -6.03
CA ASN A 168 9.74 -13.02 -5.05
C ASN A 168 9.06 -11.84 -5.77
N PRO A 169 8.05 -11.19 -5.16
CA PRO A 169 7.50 -9.96 -5.69
C PRO A 169 8.60 -8.93 -5.92
N ILE A 170 8.44 -8.19 -7.01
CA ILE A 170 9.28 -7.05 -7.34
C ILE A 170 9.08 -6.00 -6.23
N GLU A 171 10.19 -5.45 -5.73
CA GLU A 171 10.13 -4.32 -4.80
C GLU A 171 9.27 -3.20 -5.39
N ILE A 172 8.33 -2.68 -4.59
CA ILE A 172 7.51 -1.53 -4.99
C ILE A 172 8.48 -0.38 -5.21
N LEU A 173 8.63 0.04 -6.47
CA LEU A 173 9.52 1.14 -6.79
C LEU A 173 8.89 2.45 -6.30
N PRO A 174 9.71 3.47 -6.03
CA PRO A 174 9.19 4.81 -5.85
C PRO A 174 8.31 5.20 -7.03
N PRO A 175 7.18 5.90 -6.82
CA PRO A 175 6.27 6.30 -7.90
C PRO A 175 6.99 7.02 -9.05
N GLU A 176 8.02 7.79 -8.72
CA GLU A 176 8.88 8.48 -9.68
C GLU A 176 9.60 7.49 -10.62
N GLU A 177 10.19 6.42 -10.09
CA GLU A 177 10.85 5.38 -10.89
C GLU A 177 9.85 4.55 -11.69
N ASP A 178 8.71 4.21 -11.09
CA ASP A 178 7.64 3.43 -11.74
C ASP A 178 7.05 4.14 -12.95
N TRP A 179 6.87 5.46 -12.87
CA TRP A 179 6.45 6.27 -14.00
C TRP A 179 7.44 6.12 -15.17
N TYR A 180 8.73 6.36 -14.91
CA TYR A 180 9.73 6.36 -15.98
C TYR A 180 10.03 4.97 -16.51
N ARG A 181 9.95 3.94 -15.67
CA ARG A 181 10.08 2.55 -16.10
C ARG A 181 8.97 2.18 -17.10
N ARG A 182 7.74 2.60 -16.86
CA ARG A 182 6.62 2.39 -17.80
C ARG A 182 6.87 3.08 -19.13
N GLU A 183 7.27 4.35 -19.09
CA GLU A 183 7.57 5.13 -20.29
C GLU A 183 8.70 4.51 -21.15
N LEU A 184 9.75 3.97 -20.50
CA LEU A 184 10.83 3.24 -21.18
C LEU A 184 10.33 1.91 -21.79
N ASN A 185 9.43 1.20 -21.12
CA ASN A 185 8.88 -0.04 -21.64
C ASN A 185 7.97 0.20 -22.86
N GLU A 186 7.17 1.27 -22.83
CA GLU A 186 6.31 1.67 -23.95
C GLU A 186 7.14 2.05 -25.20
N THR A 187 8.22 2.82 -25.02
CA THR A 187 9.15 3.16 -26.11
C THR A 187 9.91 1.94 -26.66
N ASN A 188 10.26 0.98 -25.81
CA ASN A 188 10.89 -0.27 -26.26
C ASN A 188 9.92 -1.22 -26.99
N GLN A 189 8.62 -1.19 -26.67
CA GLN A 189 7.61 -1.99 -27.37
C GLN A 189 7.27 -1.42 -28.75
N SER A 190 7.20 -0.09 -28.89
CA SER A 190 7.01 0.55 -30.20
C SER A 190 8.20 0.36 -31.15
N GLY A 191 9.42 0.20 -30.62
CA GLY A 191 10.61 -0.17 -31.41
C GLY A 191 10.73 -1.65 -31.81
N ARG A 192 10.00 -2.57 -31.14
CA ARG A 192 10.07 -4.03 -31.41
C ARG A 192 9.08 -4.54 -32.46
N VAL A 193 8.25 -3.69 -33.05
CA VAL A 193 7.29 -4.11 -34.09
C VAL A 193 7.99 -4.56 -35.39
N PHE A 194 9.30 -4.30 -35.54
CA PHE A 194 10.06 -4.66 -36.76
C PHE A 194 11.03 -5.84 -36.66
N GLU A 195 11.22 -6.49 -35.50
CA GLU A 195 11.98 -7.73 -35.43
C GLU A 195 11.08 -8.90 -35.02
N GLY A 196 10.57 -9.60 -36.03
CA GLY A 196 10.00 -10.92 -35.86
C GLY A 196 11.06 -11.89 -35.34
N LYS A 197 11.00 -12.19 -34.05
CA LYS A 197 11.70 -13.33 -33.45
C LYS A 197 10.68 -14.17 -32.70
N GLU A 198 10.49 -15.38 -33.19
CA GLU A 198 9.64 -16.42 -32.64
C GLU A 198 9.96 -16.68 -31.16
N LYS A 199 8.93 -16.88 -30.34
CA LYS A 199 9.06 -17.12 -28.89
C LYS A 199 9.63 -18.51 -28.63
N PRO A 200 10.52 -18.70 -27.64
CA PRO A 200 11.21 -19.98 -27.39
C PRO A 200 10.37 -21.06 -26.69
N ILE A 201 9.05 -20.88 -26.53
CA ILE A 201 8.22 -21.74 -25.66
C ILE A 201 7.55 -22.90 -26.44
N GLU A 202 7.47 -22.84 -27.77
CA GLU A 202 6.91 -23.93 -28.58
C GLU A 202 7.85 -25.15 -28.76
N SER A 203 9.11 -25.03 -28.35
CA SER A 203 10.11 -26.10 -28.50
C SER A 203 10.05 -27.16 -27.40
N ILE A 204 9.38 -26.89 -26.27
CA ILE A 204 9.37 -27.79 -25.10
C ILE A 204 8.28 -28.87 -25.21
N PHE A 205 7.19 -28.61 -25.94
CA PHE A 205 6.03 -29.53 -26.00
C PHE A 205 5.90 -30.34 -27.31
N LYS A 206 6.86 -30.25 -28.25
CA LYS A 206 6.79 -30.99 -29.53
C LYS A 206 7.33 -32.43 -29.49
N ASN A 207 7.87 -32.90 -28.36
CA ASN A 207 8.53 -34.22 -28.27
C ASN A 207 7.76 -35.30 -27.48
N HIS A 208 6.47 -35.09 -27.17
CA HIS A 208 5.62 -36.11 -26.57
C HIS A 208 4.20 -36.09 -27.13
N ILE A 209 4.05 -36.41 -28.42
CA ILE A 209 2.91 -37.11 -29.01
C ILE A 209 3.46 -38.00 -30.14
#